data_AF-B6IM27-F1
#
_entry.id   AF-B6IM27-F1
#
_cell.length_a   1.000
_cell.length_b   1.000
_cell.length_c   1.000
_cell.angle_alpha   90.00
_cell.angle_beta   90.00
_cell.angle_gamma   90.00
#
_symmetry.space_group_name_H-M   'P 1'
#
loop_
_entity.id
_entity.type
_entity.pdbx_description
1 polymer ?
#
loop_
_entity_poly.entity_id
_entity_poly.type
_entity_poly.pdbx_seq_one_letter_code
_entity_poly.pdbx_strand_id
1 'polypeptide(L)'
;MESSITAFMGVGIWIDGDKKKECVKPIVTKLCQNITAFDVSDKTMQRLGGYHFFRGQPDGILGRQMCLQMMVTKNDQNGFLDDQGCLSLYGYGVQSLTVACAKIIS
;
A
#
# COMPACT_ATOMS: atom_id res chain seq x y z
N MET A 1 -17.37 -21.15 11.19
CA MET A 1 -16.05 -20.95 11.82
C MET A 1 -15.81 -19.46 11.79
N GLU A 2 -16.21 -18.75 12.84
CA GLU A 2 -15.95 -17.30 12.95
C GLU A 2 -14.49 -17.12 13.34
N SER A 3 -13.70 -16.56 12.42
CA SER A 3 -12.35 -16.12 12.71
C SER A 3 -12.43 -14.89 13.62
N SER A 4 -12.16 -15.06 14.91
CA SER A 4 -11.96 -13.98 15.86
C SER A 4 -10.72 -13.19 15.47
N ILE A 5 -10.93 -11.96 15.00
CA ILE A 5 -9.86 -11.02 14.65
C ILE A 5 -9.24 -10.49 15.95
N THR A 6 -7.98 -10.84 16.23
CA THR A 6 -7.38 -10.67 17.56
C THR A 6 -6.67 -9.33 17.83
N ALA A 7 -6.44 -8.47 16.83
CA ALA A 7 -6.14 -7.04 17.00
C ALA A 7 -5.84 -6.43 15.62
N PHE A 8 -6.47 -5.29 15.31
CA PHE A 8 -6.04 -4.50 14.16
C PHE A 8 -4.88 -3.59 14.58
N MET A 9 -3.77 -3.63 13.84
CA MET A 9 -2.66 -2.68 14.03
C MET A 9 -3.06 -1.24 13.58
N GLY A 10 -4.13 -1.14 12.80
CA GLY A 10 -4.79 0.09 12.35
C GLY A 10 -5.80 -0.20 11.25
N VAL A 11 -6.10 0.81 10.44
CA VAL A 11 -6.94 0.73 9.24
C VAL A 11 -6.08 0.92 7.99
N GLY A 12 -6.35 0.16 6.95
CA GLY A 12 -5.73 0.33 5.63
C GLY A 12 -6.71 1.00 4.69
N ILE A 13 -6.27 2.05 4.01
CA ILE A 13 -7.03 2.71 2.94
C ILE A 13 -6.38 2.32 1.62
N TRP A 14 -7.14 1.69 0.71
CA TRP A 14 -6.63 1.40 -0.62
C TRP A 14 -6.33 2.69 -1.38
N ILE A 15 -5.14 2.74 -1.95
CA ILE A 15 -4.69 3.77 -2.88
C ILE A 15 -4.54 3.11 -4.24
N ASP A 16 -4.79 3.88 -5.29
CA ASP A 16 -4.50 3.45 -6.65
C ASP A 16 -3.03 3.02 -6.78
N GLY A 17 -2.84 1.82 -7.33
CA GLY A 17 -1.55 1.31 -7.74
C GLY A 17 -1.54 -0.20 -7.92
N ASP A 18 -1.27 -0.64 -9.15
CA ASP A 18 -1.06 -2.05 -9.48
C ASP A 18 0.43 -2.36 -9.50
N LYS A 19 0.87 -3.39 -8.77
CA LYS A 19 2.27 -3.79 -8.79
C LYS A 19 2.66 -4.30 -10.18
N LYS A 20 3.76 -3.77 -10.70
CA LYS A 20 4.33 -4.16 -11.99
C LYS A 20 4.76 -5.63 -11.97
N LYS A 21 4.57 -6.32 -13.09
CA LYS A 21 4.84 -7.76 -13.23
C LYS A 21 6.29 -8.13 -12.89
N GLU A 22 7.23 -7.28 -13.27
CA GLU A 22 8.66 -7.43 -12.99
C GLU A 22 9.01 -7.23 -11.51
N CYS A 23 8.12 -6.63 -10.71
CA CYS A 23 8.31 -6.34 -9.29
C CYS A 23 7.52 -7.25 -8.36
N VAL A 24 6.83 -8.26 -8.91
CA VAL A 24 6.04 -9.23 -8.12
C VAL A 24 6.92 -10.05 -7.19
N LYS A 25 8.15 -10.37 -7.58
CA LYS A 25 9.11 -11.05 -6.71
C LYS A 25 9.94 -10.00 -5.98
N PRO A 26 10.42 -10.27 -4.75
CA PRO A 26 11.36 -9.41 -4.06
C PRO A 26 12.67 -9.36 -4.85
N ILE A 27 12.74 -8.40 -5.77
CA ILE A 27 13.90 -8.15 -6.61
C ILE A 27 14.41 -6.77 -6.19
N VAL A 28 15.65 -6.73 -5.71
CA VAL A 28 16.31 -5.58 -5.08
C VAL A 28 16.71 -4.49 -6.09
N THR A 29 16.12 -4.47 -7.29
CA THR A 29 16.47 -3.48 -8.30
C THR A 29 15.83 -2.14 -7.95
N LYS A 30 16.47 -1.03 -8.34
CA LYS A 30 15.92 0.32 -8.17
C LYS A 30 14.52 0.48 -8.78
N LEU A 31 14.19 -0.32 -9.79
CA LEU A 31 12.88 -0.32 -10.45
C LEU A 31 11.76 -0.76 -9.51
N CYS A 32 12.05 -1.68 -8.60
CA CYS A 32 11.07 -2.28 -7.69
C CYS A 32 11.12 -1.68 -6.28
N GLN A 33 11.64 -0.46 -6.15
CA GLN A 33 11.68 0.29 -4.91
C GLN A 33 10.64 1.42 -4.94
N ASN A 34 9.99 1.69 -3.80
CA ASN A 34 9.00 2.75 -3.65
C ASN A 34 7.91 2.69 -4.75
N ILE A 35 7.45 3.86 -5.20
CA ILE A 35 6.36 4.01 -6.18
C ILE A 35 6.72 3.49 -7.57
N THR A 36 8.00 3.32 -7.91
CA THR A 36 8.37 2.85 -9.26
C THR A 36 8.01 1.38 -9.48
N ALA A 37 7.77 0.63 -8.40
CA ALA A 37 7.28 -0.75 -8.42
C ALA A 37 5.82 -0.87 -8.87
N PHE A 38 5.09 0.25 -8.97
CA PHE A 38 3.66 0.29 -9.25
C PHE A 38 3.34 1.11 -10.50
N ASP A 39 2.29 0.71 -11.18
CA ASP A 39 1.59 1.53 -12.16
C ASP A 39 0.45 2.25 -11.43
N VAL A 40 0.56 3.58 -11.33
CA VAL A 40 -0.45 4.45 -10.71
C VAL A 40 -1.12 5.36 -11.73
N SER A 41 -2.42 5.58 -11.56
CA SER A 41 -3.22 6.52 -12.35
C SER A 41 -3.09 7.97 -11.85
N ASP A 42 -2.89 8.17 -10.54
CA ASP A 42 -2.72 9.48 -9.91
C ASP A 42 -1.33 10.07 -10.21
N LYS A 43 -1.26 10.83 -11.31
CA LYS A 43 -0.05 11.55 -11.71
C LYS A 43 0.27 12.74 -10.82
N THR A 44 -0.68 13.21 -10.01
CA THR A 44 -0.47 14.36 -9.12
C THR A 44 0.44 13.96 -7.97
N MET A 45 0.08 12.89 -7.25
CA MET A 45 0.88 12.38 -6.14
C MET A 45 2.27 11.95 -6.61
N GLN A 46 2.37 11.41 -7.82
CA GLN A 46 3.65 11.04 -8.42
C GLN A 46 4.53 12.27 -8.67
N ARG A 47 3.96 13.34 -9.24
CA ARG A 47 4.68 14.59 -9.51
C ARG A 47 5.10 15.31 -8.24
N LEU A 48 4.28 15.26 -7.19
CA LEU A 48 4.58 15.90 -5.90
C LEU A 48 5.51 15.05 -5.01
N GLY A 49 5.85 13.83 -5.42
CA GLY A 49 6.63 12.91 -4.60
C GLY A 49 5.92 12.47 -3.32
N GLY A 50 4.58 12.48 -3.32
CA GLY A 50 3.76 12.25 -2.11
C GLY A 50 3.63 10.78 -1.70
N TYR A 51 4.17 9.85 -2.47
CA TYR A 51 4.18 8.43 -2.13
C TYR A 51 5.32 8.11 -1.17
N HIS A 52 5.03 8.13 0.13
CA HIS A 52 6.00 7.82 1.19
C HIS A 52 5.73 6.42 1.73
N PHE A 53 6.63 5.47 1.42
CA PHE A 53 6.54 4.10 1.90
C PHE A 53 7.12 3.97 3.30
N PHE A 54 6.55 3.07 4.10
CA PHE A 54 7.16 2.72 5.37
C PHE A 54 8.50 2.03 5.13
N ARG A 55 9.39 2.11 6.12
CA ARG A 55 10.75 1.57 5.98
C ARG A 55 10.70 0.08 5.61
N GLY A 56 11.37 -0.25 4.50
CA GLY A 56 11.45 -1.63 3.99
C GLY A 56 10.40 -1.95 2.93
N GLN A 57 9.40 -1.08 2.73
CA GLN A 57 8.35 -1.26 1.73
C GLN A 57 8.67 -0.56 0.40
N PRO A 58 8.13 -1.06 -0.73
CA PRO A 58 7.36 -2.29 -0.86
C PRO A 58 8.26 -3.54 -0.79
N ASP A 59 7.83 -4.58 -0.07
CA ASP A 59 8.63 -5.79 0.16
C ASP A 59 8.12 -7.02 -0.61
N GLY A 60 6.87 -7.00 -1.08
CA GLY A 60 6.31 -8.05 -1.94
C GLY A 60 6.36 -9.44 -1.30
N ILE A 61 6.09 -9.56 0.00
CA ILE A 61 6.14 -10.81 0.76
C ILE A 61 5.48 -11.96 -0.03
N LEU A 62 6.28 -13.00 -0.28
CA LEU A 62 5.92 -14.23 -1.01
C LEU A 62 5.36 -14.00 -2.42
N GLY A 63 5.56 -12.82 -3.00
CA GLY A 63 5.02 -12.38 -4.27
C GLY A 63 3.50 -12.31 -4.34
N ARG A 64 2.86 -11.98 -3.21
CA ARG A 64 1.40 -11.90 -3.10
C ARG A 64 0.85 -10.51 -2.83
N GLN A 65 1.72 -9.55 -2.53
CA GLN A 65 1.34 -8.18 -2.22
C GLN A 65 1.41 -7.31 -3.47
N MET A 66 0.25 -7.04 -4.03
CA MET A 66 0.08 -6.48 -5.38
C MET A 66 -0.64 -5.13 -5.38
N CYS A 67 -1.27 -4.75 -4.27
CA CYS A 67 -2.04 -3.53 -4.12
C CYS A 67 -1.38 -2.57 -3.12
N LEU A 68 -1.62 -1.28 -3.25
CA LEU A 68 -1.11 -0.25 -2.34
C LEU A 68 -2.15 0.16 -1.31
N GLN A 69 -1.74 0.20 -0.04
CA GLN A 69 -2.54 0.78 1.02
C GLN A 69 -1.78 1.92 1.71
N MET A 70 -2.52 2.91 2.19
CA MET A 70 -2.07 3.86 3.20
C MET A 70 -2.49 3.35 4.58
N MET A 71 -1.53 3.26 5.48
CA MET A 71 -1.76 2.78 6.85
C MET A 71 -2.21 3.94 7.73
N VAL A 72 -3.37 3.80 8.37
CA VAL A 72 -3.90 4.74 9.38
C VAL A 72 -3.84 4.06 10.73
N THR A 73 -2.90 4.48 11.57
CA THR A 73 -2.53 3.80 12.80
C THR A 73 -2.33 4.81 13.93
N LYS A 74 -2.02 4.33 15.14
CA LYS A 74 -1.59 5.18 16.27
C LYS A 74 -0.07 5.17 16.49
N ASN A 75 0.69 4.50 15.63
CA ASN A 75 2.15 4.35 15.74
C ASN A 75 2.87 5.14 14.63
N ASP A 76 4.17 4.89 14.46
CA ASP A 76 5.04 5.54 13.48
C ASP A 76 4.79 5.12 12.02
N GLN A 77 3.89 4.16 11.79
CA GLN A 77 3.46 3.75 10.44
C GLN A 77 2.33 4.63 9.89
N ASN A 78 1.72 5.47 10.72
CA ASN A 78 0.57 6.28 10.34
C ASN A 78 0.91 7.23 9.17
N GLY A 79 0.12 7.17 8.10
CA GLY A 79 0.28 7.97 6.88
C GLY A 79 1.28 7.40 5.88
N PHE A 80 2.00 6.33 6.21
CA PHE A 80 2.91 5.67 5.27
C PHE A 80 2.19 4.63 4.41
N LEU A 81 2.81 4.33 3.27
CA LEU A 81 2.35 3.33 2.32
C LEU A 81 3.01 1.97 2.56
N ASP A 82 2.24 0.94 2.23
CA ASP A 82 2.64 -0.46 2.29
C ASP A 82 2.02 -1.18 1.10
N ASP A 83 2.70 -2.20 0.59
CA ASP A 83 2.10 -3.09 -0.39
C ASP A 83 1.44 -4.27 0.31
N GLN A 84 0.25 -4.62 -0.14
CA GLN A 84 -0.56 -5.62 0.53
C GLN A 84 -1.26 -6.54 -0.46
N GLY A 85 -1.61 -7.73 0.01
CA GLY A 85 -2.49 -8.61 -0.74
C GLY A 85 -3.83 -7.92 -0.94
N CYS A 86 -4.29 -7.80 -2.19
CA CYS A 86 -5.50 -7.05 -2.57
C CYS A 86 -6.79 -7.57 -1.90
N LEU A 87 -6.78 -8.81 -1.42
CA LEU A 87 -7.90 -9.45 -0.71
C LEU A 87 -7.59 -9.69 0.77
N SER A 88 -6.49 -9.14 1.29
CA SER A 88 -6.08 -9.36 2.68
C SER A 88 -7.06 -8.67 3.64
N LEU A 89 -7.55 -9.44 4.61
CA LEU A 89 -8.25 -8.95 5.80
C LEU A 89 -7.35 -8.98 7.05
N TYR A 90 -6.06 -9.30 6.88
CA TYR A 90 -5.07 -9.47 7.95
C TYR A 90 -4.21 -8.22 8.14
N GLY A 91 -3.89 -7.89 9.39
CA GLY A 91 -2.99 -6.80 9.81
C GLY A 91 -3.71 -5.46 10.01
N TYR A 92 -4.33 -4.94 8.95
CA TYR A 92 -5.10 -3.70 8.99
C TYR A 92 -6.57 -3.96 8.65
N GLY A 93 -7.48 -3.37 9.41
CA GLY A 93 -8.91 -3.45 9.13
C GLY A 93 -9.22 -2.63 7.90
N VAL A 94 -9.32 -3.25 6.74
CA VAL A 94 -9.71 -2.57 5.51
C VAL A 94 -11.24 -2.45 5.50
N GLN A 95 -11.77 -1.33 5.98
CA GLN A 95 -13.21 -1.13 6.07
C GLN A 95 -13.87 -0.79 4.73
N SER A 96 -13.12 -0.63 3.65
CA SER A 96 -13.67 -0.03 2.44
C SER A 96 -12.96 -0.48 1.16
N LEU A 97 -13.77 -0.87 0.16
CA LEU A 97 -13.40 -0.96 -1.26
C LEU A 97 -13.24 0.43 -1.91
N THR A 98 -13.34 1.52 -1.14
CA THR A 98 -13.16 2.89 -1.64
C THR A 98 -11.68 3.20 -1.76
N VAL A 99 -11.25 3.47 -2.98
CA VAL A 99 -9.94 4.06 -3.28
C VAL A 99 -9.98 5.54 -2.89
N ALA A 100 -9.05 5.98 -2.04
CA ALA A 100 -8.90 7.41 -1.77
C ALA A 100 -8.06 8.06 -2.89
N CYS A 101 -8.66 8.99 -3.62
CA CYS A 101 -7.93 9.87 -4.54
C CYS A 101 -7.62 11.19 -3.81
N ALA A 102 -6.39 11.69 -3.92
CA ALA A 102 -6.05 13.01 -3.37
C ALA A 102 -6.72 14.10 -4.20
N LYS A 103 -7.68 14.84 -3.62
CA LYS A 103 -8.21 16.07 -4.23
C LYS A 103 -7.30 17.24 -3.86
N ILE A 104 -6.75 17.94 -4.85
CA ILE A 104 -6.01 19.19 -4.62
C ILE A 104 -7.00 20.26 -4.13
N ILE A 105 -6.72 20.88 -2.99
CA ILE A 105 -7.26 22.20 -2.65
C ILE A 105 -6.20 23.19 -3.14
N SER A 106 -6.47 23.81 -4.29
CA SER A 106 -5.66 24.91 -4.85
C SER A 106 -6.22 26.25 -4.41
#